data_AF-A0A7W0JWT4-F1
#
_entry.id   AF-A0A7W0JWT4-F1
#
_cell.length_a   1.000
_cell.length_b   1.000
_cell.length_c   1.000
_cell.angle_alpha   90.00
_cell.angle_beta   90.00
_cell.angle_gamma   90.00
#
_symmetry.space_group_name_H-M   'P 1'
#
loop_
_entity.id
_entity.type
_entity.pdbx_description
1 polymer ?
#
loop_
_entity_poly.entity_id
_entity_poly.type
_entity_poly.pdbx_seq_one_letter_code
_entity_poly.pdbx_strand_id
1 'polypeptide(L)'
;MPSAREHVVIAGVATRAFAGSAARAGYQVTAVDGFGDLDLRAMADVIALTRESGGFTPREAAAAARGISAGLAAYTSNFENYPDAVAELAAGRRLLGNSPAVLRAVRDPLALMRALG
;
A
#
# COMPACT_ATOMS: atom_id res chain seq x y z
N MET A 1 12.10 -27.08 -7.25
CA MET A 1 12.18 -26.06 -6.17
C MET A 1 10.93 -25.20 -6.28
N PRO A 2 10.19 -24.92 -5.18
CA PRO A 2 9.14 -23.91 -5.27
C PRO A 2 9.81 -22.59 -5.68
N SER A 3 9.28 -21.89 -6.67
CA SER A 3 9.69 -20.52 -6.97
C SER A 3 9.42 -19.67 -5.72
N ALA A 4 10.34 -18.77 -5.36
CA ALA A 4 10.09 -17.82 -4.29
C ALA A 4 8.79 -17.07 -4.60
N ARG A 5 7.83 -17.09 -3.66
CA ARG A 5 6.62 -16.26 -3.80
C ARG A 5 7.06 -14.80 -3.84
N GLU A 6 6.62 -14.04 -4.83
CA GLU A 6 6.87 -12.59 -4.85
C GLU A 6 6.29 -11.97 -3.58
N HIS A 7 7.08 -11.14 -2.90
CA HIS A 7 6.67 -10.44 -1.69
C HIS A 7 6.12 -9.06 -2.05
N VAL A 8 4.89 -8.78 -1.60
CA VAL A 8 4.24 -7.48 -1.73
C VAL A 8 4.01 -6.83 -0.36
N VAL A 9 4.37 -5.55 -0.27
CA VAL A 9 3.91 -4.69 0.82
C VAL A 9 2.63 -3.98 0.40
N ILE A 10 1.58 -4.09 1.20
CA ILE A 10 0.30 -3.41 0.97
C ILE A 10 0.08 -2.41 2.10
N ALA A 11 -0.05 -1.13 1.78
CA ALA A 11 -0.26 -0.08 2.77
C ALA A 11 -1.61 0.64 2.58
N GLY A 12 -2.32 0.90 3.68
CA GLY A 12 -3.61 1.58 3.66
C GLY A 12 -4.25 1.63 5.03
N VAL A 13 -5.23 2.52 5.26
CA VAL A 13 -5.90 2.56 6.57
C VAL A 13 -6.62 1.25 6.86
N ALA A 14 -7.14 0.60 5.82
CA ALA A 14 -7.71 -0.74 5.85
C ALA A 14 -7.25 -1.53 4.63
N THR A 15 -6.54 -2.63 4.86
CA THR A 15 -5.84 -3.45 3.84
C THR A 15 -6.38 -4.87 3.72
N ARG A 16 -7.15 -5.34 4.72
CA ARG A 16 -7.71 -6.71 4.84
C ARG A 16 -8.18 -7.34 3.53
N ALA A 17 -9.06 -6.67 2.79
CA ALA A 17 -9.62 -7.22 1.55
C ALA A 17 -8.54 -7.40 0.46
N PHE A 18 -7.64 -6.44 0.33
CA PHE A 18 -6.57 -6.48 -0.67
C PHE A 18 -5.51 -7.51 -0.30
N ALA A 19 -5.09 -7.54 0.97
CA ALA A 19 -4.21 -8.57 1.51
C ALA A 19 -4.74 -9.99 1.28
N GLY A 20 -6.03 -10.21 1.54
CA GLY A 20 -6.66 -11.50 1.27
C GLY A 20 -6.68 -11.88 -0.21
N SER A 21 -6.85 -10.91 -1.12
CA SER A 21 -6.75 -11.16 -2.55
C SER A 21 -5.32 -11.51 -2.98
N ALA A 22 -4.32 -10.78 -2.48
CA ALA A 22 -2.92 -11.04 -2.78
C ALA A 22 -2.45 -12.40 -2.23
N ALA A 23 -2.83 -12.74 -0.99
CA ALA A 23 -2.53 -14.04 -0.40
C ALA A 23 -3.13 -15.20 -1.22
N ARG A 24 -4.41 -15.08 -1.66
CA ARG A 24 -5.04 -16.08 -2.54
C ARG A 24 -4.38 -16.17 -3.91
N ALA A 25 -3.82 -15.08 -4.42
CA ALA A 25 -3.06 -15.06 -5.67
C ALA A 25 -1.62 -15.63 -5.52
N GLY A 26 -1.22 -16.04 -4.31
CA GLY A 26 0.05 -16.70 -4.05
C GLY A 26 1.21 -15.78 -3.68
N TYR A 27 0.95 -14.50 -3.40
CA TYR A 27 1.97 -13.58 -2.91
C TYR A 27 2.26 -13.83 -1.42
N GLN A 28 3.51 -13.59 -1.01
CA GLN A 28 3.78 -13.28 0.40
C GLN A 28 3.33 -11.84 0.64
N VAL A 29 2.64 -11.57 1.75
CA VAL A 29 2.04 -10.25 2.02
C VAL A 29 2.52 -9.73 3.35
N THR A 30 3.08 -8.52 3.34
CA THR A 30 3.16 -7.67 4.54
C THR A 30 2.17 -6.51 4.40
N ALA A 31 1.23 -6.40 5.34
CA ALA A 31 0.26 -5.33 5.41
C ALA A 31 0.71 -4.26 6.42
N VAL A 32 0.70 -2.99 6.00
CA VAL A 32 0.81 -1.83 6.89
C VAL A 32 -0.58 -1.21 7.01
N ASP A 33 -1.21 -1.42 8.16
CA ASP A 33 -2.65 -1.28 8.36
C ASP A 33 -2.98 -0.39 9.57
N GLY A 34 -4.09 0.35 9.53
CA GLY A 34 -4.48 1.23 10.65
C GLY A 34 -5.09 0.50 11.85
N PHE A 35 -5.53 -0.74 11.68
CA PHE A 35 -6.24 -1.52 12.69
C PHE A 35 -5.47 -2.78 13.09
N GLY A 36 -5.03 -3.55 12.09
CA GLY A 36 -4.32 -4.80 12.29
C GLY A 36 -5.18 -5.91 12.89
N ASP A 37 -6.41 -6.03 12.39
CA ASP A 37 -7.43 -6.99 12.85
C ASP A 37 -6.94 -8.46 12.79
N LEU A 38 -7.53 -9.31 13.63
CA LEU A 38 -7.14 -10.73 13.76
C LEU A 38 -7.28 -11.50 12.45
N ASP A 39 -8.29 -11.21 11.64
CA ASP A 39 -8.50 -11.89 10.36
C ASP A 39 -7.46 -11.49 9.32
N LEU A 40 -7.00 -10.23 9.30
CA LEU A 40 -5.86 -9.80 8.49
C LEU A 40 -4.57 -10.53 8.90
N ARG A 41 -4.32 -10.68 10.21
CA ARG A 41 -3.15 -11.41 10.73
C ARG A 41 -3.16 -12.90 10.40
N ALA A 42 -4.33 -13.49 10.16
CA ALA A 42 -4.44 -14.88 9.74
C ALA A 42 -3.95 -15.12 8.29
N MET A 43 -3.73 -14.06 7.50
CA MET A 43 -3.41 -14.16 6.07
C MET A 43 -2.18 -13.36 5.61
N ALA A 44 -1.63 -12.49 6.47
CA ALA A 44 -0.48 -11.64 6.15
C ALA A 44 0.36 -11.34 7.40
N ASP A 45 1.63 -10.97 7.19
CA ASP A 45 2.41 -10.28 8.20
C ASP A 45 1.85 -8.86 8.38
N VAL A 46 1.68 -8.37 9.62
CA VAL A 46 0.96 -7.12 9.87
C VAL A 46 1.77 -6.15 10.73
N ILE A 47 1.97 -4.95 10.21
CA ILE A 47 2.40 -3.76 10.94
C ILE A 47 1.16 -2.90 11.18
N ALA A 48 0.70 -2.83 12.43
CA ALA A 48 -0.48 -2.06 12.79
C ALA A 48 -0.08 -0.66 13.29
N LEU A 49 -0.61 0.38 12.65
CA LEU A 49 -0.48 1.78 13.04
C LEU A 49 -1.75 2.22 13.79
N THR A 50 -1.97 1.63 14.96
CA THR A 50 -3.12 1.91 15.80
C THR A 50 -2.99 3.28 16.48
N ARG A 51 -4.07 3.75 17.10
CA ARG A 51 -4.05 5.00 17.88
C ARG A 51 -2.99 5.01 18.99
N GLU A 52 -2.75 3.86 19.63
CA GLU A 52 -1.72 3.69 20.66
C GLU A 52 -0.29 3.91 20.11
N SER A 53 -0.07 3.61 18.82
CA SER A 53 1.20 3.82 18.13
C SER A 53 1.30 5.14 17.38
N GLY A 54 0.45 6.13 17.68
CA GLY A 54 0.43 7.44 17.02
C GLY A 54 -0.66 7.60 15.95
N GLY A 55 -1.39 6.53 15.62
CA GLY A 55 -2.44 6.51 14.61
C GLY A 55 -1.91 6.26 13.20
N PHE A 56 -2.85 6.13 12.26
CA PHE A 56 -2.53 5.91 10.86
C PHE A 56 -2.44 7.23 10.10
N THR A 57 -1.31 7.46 9.44
CA THR A 57 -1.21 8.35 8.28
C THR A 57 -0.52 7.63 7.12
N PRO A 58 -0.82 7.98 5.85
CA PRO A 58 -0.11 7.39 4.70
C PRO A 58 1.40 7.61 4.73
N ARG A 59 1.85 8.74 5.30
CA ARG A 59 3.28 9.03 5.49
C ARG A 59 3.92 8.06 6.49
N GLU A 60 3.31 7.86 7.66
CA GLU A 60 3.81 6.91 8.66
C GLU A 60 3.76 5.48 8.16
N ALA A 61 2.72 5.13 7.39
CA ALA A 61 2.61 3.81 6.76
C ALA A 61 3.72 3.57 5.72
N ALA A 62 4.02 4.55 4.87
CA ALA A 62 5.15 4.46 3.94
C ALA A 62 6.50 4.37 4.68
N ALA A 63 6.64 5.13 5.77
CA ALA A 63 7.83 5.10 6.61
C ALA A 63 8.05 3.75 7.29
N ALA A 64 6.99 3.16 7.85
CA ALA A 64 7.00 1.83 8.46
C ALA A 64 7.34 0.74 7.44
N ALA A 65 6.98 0.95 6.16
CA ALA A 65 7.29 0.02 5.10
C ALA A 65 8.78 0.00 4.69
N ARG A 66 9.60 1.02 5.01
CA ARG A 66 10.99 1.12 4.50
C ARG A 66 11.88 -0.07 4.85
N GLY A 67 11.70 -0.66 6.03
CA GLY A 67 12.50 -1.80 6.50
C GLY A 67 12.13 -3.14 5.87
N ILE A 68 11.06 -3.20 5.07
CA ILE A 68 10.54 -4.46 4.53
C ILE A 68 11.23 -4.78 3.20
N SER A 69 11.93 -5.91 3.14
CA SER A 69 12.48 -6.44 1.89
C SER A 69 11.37 -7.07 1.06
N ALA A 70 10.91 -6.35 0.03
CA ALA A 70 9.85 -6.77 -0.89
C ALA A 70 10.13 -6.23 -2.29
N GLY A 71 9.83 -7.02 -3.33
CA GLY A 71 9.97 -6.59 -4.72
C GLY A 71 8.78 -5.77 -5.22
N LEU A 72 7.64 -5.85 -4.53
CA LEU A 72 6.38 -5.22 -4.92
C LEU A 72 5.83 -4.31 -3.83
N ALA A 73 5.14 -3.27 -4.26
CA ALA A 73 4.34 -2.41 -3.41
C ALA A 73 2.92 -2.27 -3.98
N ALA A 74 1.91 -2.19 -3.13
CA ALA A 74 0.57 -1.76 -3.49
C ALA A 74 0.03 -0.85 -2.39
N TYR A 75 -0.95 -0.01 -2.73
CA TYR A 75 -1.61 0.84 -1.75
C TYR A 75 -3.12 0.78 -1.91
N THR A 76 -3.83 1.13 -0.85
CA THR A 76 -5.29 1.27 -0.84
C THR A 76 -5.71 2.30 0.21
N SER A 77 -6.97 2.69 0.19
CA SER A 77 -7.66 3.31 1.32
C SER A 77 -6.92 4.55 1.86
N ASN A 78 -7.15 5.71 1.22
CA ASN A 78 -6.61 7.03 1.53
C ASN A 78 -5.20 7.33 0.95
N PHE A 79 -4.39 6.32 0.63
CA PHE A 79 -3.04 6.54 0.08
C PHE A 79 -3.02 7.32 -1.24
N GLU A 80 -4.06 7.16 -2.07
CA GLU A 80 -4.23 7.86 -3.35
C GLU A 80 -4.28 9.40 -3.19
N ASN A 81 -4.54 9.90 -1.98
CA ASN A 81 -4.50 11.32 -1.64
C ASN A 81 -3.09 11.86 -1.37
N TYR A 82 -2.08 10.99 -1.26
CA TYR A 82 -0.73 11.34 -0.84
C TYR A 82 0.33 10.80 -1.81
N PRO A 83 0.50 11.42 -2.99
CA PRO A 83 1.47 10.97 -4.00
C PRO A 83 2.90 10.79 -3.47
N ASP A 84 3.33 11.62 -2.52
CA ASP A 84 4.67 11.52 -1.93
C ASP A 84 4.82 10.27 -1.06
N ALA A 85 3.77 9.89 -0.32
CA ALA A 85 3.75 8.64 0.45
C ALA A 85 3.75 7.41 -0.48
N VAL A 86 3.05 7.50 -1.62
CA VAL A 86 3.09 6.46 -2.66
C VAL A 86 4.49 6.34 -3.27
N ALA A 87 5.18 7.47 -3.50
CA ALA A 87 6.55 7.47 -4.00
C ALA A 87 7.51 6.80 -3.02
N GLU A 88 7.39 7.12 -1.73
CA GLU A 88 8.18 6.50 -0.67
C GLU A 88 7.90 4.99 -0.54
N LEU A 89 6.64 4.59 -0.56
CA LEU A 89 6.25 3.17 -0.51
C LEU A 89 6.80 2.38 -1.71
N ALA A 90 6.84 3.01 -2.90
CA ALA A 90 7.34 2.41 -4.14
C ALA A 90 8.87 2.43 -4.27
N ALA A 91 9.60 3.12 -3.38
CA ALA A 91 11.04 3.25 -3.49
C ALA A 91 11.73 1.87 -3.46
N GLY A 92 12.43 1.53 -4.54
CA GLY A 92 13.10 0.23 -4.69
C GLY A 92 12.17 -0.95 -4.99
N ARG A 93 10.89 -0.70 -5.30
CA ARG A 93 9.86 -1.73 -5.54
C ARG A 93 9.12 -1.45 -6.84
N ARG A 94 8.56 -2.50 -7.46
CA ARG A 94 7.56 -2.31 -8.53
C ARG A 94 6.21 -1.99 -7.90
N LEU A 95 5.66 -0.82 -8.22
CA LEU A 95 4.34 -0.40 -7.77
C LEU A 95 3.23 -1.08 -8.57
N LEU A 96 2.33 -1.79 -7.89
CA LEU A 96 1.09 -2.34 -8.41
C LEU A 96 -0.04 -1.33 -8.17
N GLY A 97 -0.17 -0.36 -9.08
CA GLY A 97 -1.16 0.71 -8.98
C GLY A 97 -0.77 1.93 -9.80
N ASN A 98 -1.48 3.04 -9.57
CA ASN A 98 -1.15 4.30 -10.23
C ASN A 98 0.09 4.94 -9.62
N SER A 99 0.97 5.46 -10.48
CA SER A 99 2.18 6.14 -10.03
C SER A 99 1.87 7.47 -9.33
N PRO A 100 2.80 8.02 -8.53
CA PRO A 100 2.66 9.37 -7.97
C PRO A 100 2.39 10.44 -9.03
N ALA A 101 2.97 10.30 -10.23
CA ALA A 101 2.74 11.22 -11.33
C ALA A 101 1.28 11.17 -11.83
N VAL A 102 0.73 9.95 -12.00
CA VAL A 102 -0.68 9.76 -12.38
C VAL A 102 -1.60 10.35 -11.30
N LEU A 103 -1.31 10.10 -10.02
CA LEU A 103 -2.12 10.64 -8.92
C LEU A 103 -2.12 12.17 -8.88
N ARG A 104 -1.00 12.83 -9.18
CA ARG A 104 -0.95 14.29 -9.30
C ARG A 104 -1.74 14.79 -10.51
N ALA A 105 -1.61 14.12 -11.65
CA ALA A 105 -2.28 14.52 -12.88
C ALA A 105 -3.81 14.48 -12.75
N VAL A 106 -4.36 13.38 -12.21
CA VAL A 106 -5.83 13.25 -12.04
C VAL A 106 -6.40 14.16 -10.94
N ARG A 107 -5.54 14.76 -10.11
CA ARG A 107 -5.91 15.72 -9.07
C ARG A 107 -5.80 17.18 -9.51
N ASP A 108 -5.23 17.45 -10.68
CA ASP A 108 -5.32 18.78 -11.29
C ASP A 108 -6.71 18.89 -11.97
N PRO A 109 -7.62 19.73 -11.43
CA PRO A 109 -8.98 19.83 -11.97
C PRO A 109 -9.00 20.35 -13.42
N LEU A 110 -8.03 21.18 -13.82
CA LEU A 110 -7.94 21.68 -15.19
C LEU A 110 -7.41 20.60 -16.13
N ALA A 111 -6.41 19.83 -15.70
CA ALA A 111 -5.91 18.71 -16.48
C ALA A 111 -6.99 17.61 -16.64
N LEU A 112 -7.71 17.30 -15.57
CA LEU A 112 -8.80 16.32 -15.59
C LEU A 112 -9.93 16.76 -16.52
N MET A 113 -10.39 18.01 -16.41
CA MET A 113 -11.45 18.54 -17.28
C MET A 113 -11.05 18.48 -18.76
N ARG A 114 -9.79 18.81 -19.10
CA ARG A 114 -9.29 18.71 -20.48
C ARG A 114 -9.24 17.28 -21.00
N ALA A 115 -9.02 16.29 -20.14
CA ALA A 115 -8.97 14.89 -20.55
C ALA A 115 -10.36 14.26 -20.73
N LEU A 116 -11.41 14.90 -20.21
CA LEU A 116 -12.81 14.43 -20.26
C LEU A 116 -13.68 15.18 -21.28
N GLY A 117 -13.16 16.25 -21.89
CA GLY A 117 -13.81 17.04 -22.95
C GLY A 117 -13.26 16.71 -24.34
#